data_AF-A0A5R9BCS1-F1
#
_entry.id   AF-A0A5R9BCS1-F1
#
_cell.length_a   1.000
_cell.length_b   1.000
_cell.length_c   1.000
_cell.angle_alpha   90.00
_cell.angle_beta   90.00
_cell.angle_gamma   90.00
#
_symmetry.space_group_name_H-M   'P 1'
#
loop_
_entity.id
_entity.type
_entity.pdbx_description
1 polymer ?
#
loop_
_entity_poly.entity_id
_entity_poly.type
_entity_poly.pdbx_seq_one_letter_code
_entity_poly.pdbx_strand_id
1 'polypeptide(L)'
;MTEQPIRPPWLQRRLQHPGPRSSQRLVVHATSAVHLREKMRVGSRLNDELIRLTTSLGTDSASVVLTGGVLTPLHYCFPAEGDGHRAAWFSDEHISSHAHITAGSATVGLRDGEPFVHAHLSWNDEKGKVRGGHIWPQTVVGSPAPEVLLFGFANTQWESHLDEETTLPTFSPSALVEGPGGPAWQNRAEFAVARILPDEDITDAVFRTAREAGFAQAKVCAALGSLIGGVLLDDETGRLSFVEGPATEVISVTGTIDTASGSENAALYCSLVDRHGTVHKGLLVPGENPVAVTFELTLAAL
;
A
#
# COMPACT_ATOMS: atom_id res chain seq x y z
N MET A 1 -2.70 -37.22 -5.63
CA MET A 1 -3.66 -36.44 -6.44
C MET A 1 -3.00 -35.10 -6.68
N THR A 2 -2.66 -34.76 -7.92
CA THR A 2 -2.11 -33.43 -8.23
C THR A 2 -3.24 -32.42 -8.03
N GLU A 3 -3.18 -31.64 -6.95
CA GLU A 3 -4.11 -30.54 -6.70
C GLU A 3 -4.13 -29.64 -7.93
N GLN A 4 -5.32 -29.32 -8.43
CA GLN A 4 -5.45 -28.34 -9.50
C GLN A 4 -4.94 -27.00 -8.98
N PRO A 5 -4.20 -26.22 -9.79
CA PRO A 5 -3.73 -24.91 -9.36
C PRO A 5 -4.95 -24.04 -9.03
N ILE A 6 -4.92 -23.40 -7.85
CA ILE A 6 -5.96 -22.46 -7.41
C ILE A 6 -6.07 -21.31 -8.41
N ARG A 7 -4.92 -20.81 -8.89
CA ARG A 7 -4.85 -19.78 -9.92
C ARG A 7 -5.32 -20.29 -11.28
N PRO A 8 -6.30 -19.63 -11.92
CA PRO A 8 -6.70 -19.99 -13.27
C PRO A 8 -5.60 -19.61 -14.28
N PRO A 9 -5.46 -20.34 -15.40
CA PRO A 9 -4.38 -20.11 -16.38
C PRO A 9 -4.37 -18.72 -17.02
N TRP A 10 -5.52 -18.06 -17.11
CA TRP A 10 -5.63 -16.71 -17.67
C TRP A 10 -5.15 -15.61 -16.71
N LEU A 11 -5.04 -15.91 -15.41
CA LEU A 11 -4.56 -14.97 -14.41
C LEU A 11 -3.04 -15.13 -14.26
N GLN A 12 -2.29 -14.24 -14.88
CA GLN A 12 -0.84 -14.34 -14.95
C GLN A 12 -0.18 -14.29 -13.55
N ARG A 13 0.94 -15.00 -13.40
CA ARG A 13 1.80 -14.98 -12.20
C ARG A 13 3.01 -14.07 -12.32
N ARG A 14 3.37 -13.71 -13.55
CA ARG A 14 4.49 -12.82 -13.85
C ARG A 14 4.06 -11.74 -14.79
N LEU A 15 4.61 -10.56 -14.58
CA LEU A 15 4.40 -9.40 -15.42
C LEU A 15 5.76 -8.97 -15.99
N GLN A 16 5.91 -9.06 -17.31
CA GLN A 16 7.15 -8.70 -17.99
C GLN A 16 7.30 -7.17 -17.99
N HIS A 17 8.31 -6.68 -17.27
CA HIS A 17 8.69 -5.26 -17.27
C HIS A 17 9.81 -4.97 -18.29
N PRO A 18 9.94 -3.71 -18.76
CA PRO A 18 10.90 -3.35 -19.81
C PRO A 18 12.36 -3.37 -19.35
N GLY A 19 12.61 -3.14 -18.07
CA GLY A 19 13.95 -3.05 -17.51
C GLY A 19 14.53 -4.38 -17.02
N PRO A 20 15.80 -4.36 -16.58
CA PRO A 20 16.43 -5.54 -16.00
C PRO A 20 15.73 -5.89 -14.69
N ARG A 21 15.47 -7.19 -14.49
CA ARG A 21 14.94 -7.69 -13.22
C ARG A 21 15.96 -7.48 -12.10
N SER A 22 15.57 -6.79 -11.03
CA SER A 22 16.39 -6.65 -9.83
C SER A 22 16.64 -8.01 -9.16
N SER A 23 17.87 -8.27 -8.74
CA SER A 23 18.22 -9.45 -7.94
C SER A 23 17.71 -9.35 -6.50
N GLN A 24 17.56 -8.13 -5.96
CA GLN A 24 16.95 -7.89 -4.65
C GLN A 24 15.44 -7.73 -4.85
N ARG A 25 14.65 -8.66 -4.31
CA ARG A 25 13.18 -8.68 -4.49
C ARG A 25 12.38 -8.12 -3.33
N LEU A 26 13.06 -7.95 -2.20
CA LEU A 26 12.51 -7.45 -0.96
C LEU A 26 13.54 -6.51 -0.34
N VAL A 27 13.12 -5.29 0.00
CA VAL A 27 13.94 -4.29 0.68
C VAL A 27 13.27 -4.02 2.02
N VAL A 28 13.92 -4.39 3.14
CA VAL A 28 13.37 -4.26 4.49
C VAL A 28 14.24 -3.33 5.32
N HIS A 29 13.60 -2.43 6.06
CA HIS A 29 14.23 -1.61 7.08
C HIS A 29 13.47 -1.70 8.40
N ALA A 30 14.17 -2.19 9.43
CA ALA A 30 13.68 -2.16 10.80
C ALA A 30 13.78 -0.72 11.34
N THR A 31 12.71 -0.23 11.94
CA THR A 31 12.58 1.19 12.32
C THR A 31 11.82 1.36 13.64
N SER A 32 11.88 2.58 14.18
CA SER A 32 10.98 3.05 15.24
C SER A 32 9.96 4.00 14.63
N ALA A 33 8.74 4.01 15.16
CA ALA A 33 7.71 4.92 14.71
C ALA A 33 7.00 5.61 15.88
N VAL A 34 6.65 6.87 15.68
CA VAL A 34 5.62 7.58 16.46
C VAL A 34 4.31 7.54 15.69
N HIS A 35 3.20 7.42 16.40
CA HIS A 35 1.90 7.40 15.76
C HIS A 35 1.00 8.55 16.22
N LEU A 36 0.16 9.01 15.30
CA LEU A 36 -0.81 10.07 15.50
C LEU A 36 -2.17 9.62 14.99
N ARG A 37 -3.24 9.96 15.72
CA ARG A 37 -4.61 9.83 15.24
C ARG A 37 -5.29 11.19 15.30
N GLU A 38 -5.73 11.68 14.15
CA GLU A 38 -6.31 13.02 14.04
C GLU A 38 -7.46 13.06 13.03
N LYS A 39 -8.27 14.12 13.13
CA LYS A 39 -9.17 14.51 12.04
C LYS A 39 -8.46 15.48 11.12
N MET A 40 -8.63 15.26 9.82
CA MET A 40 -8.06 16.13 8.80
C MET A 40 -8.71 17.52 8.83
N ARG A 41 -7.97 18.54 8.40
CA ARG A 41 -8.50 19.90 8.25
C ARG A 41 -9.43 19.99 7.03
N VAL A 42 -10.67 20.39 7.25
CA VAL A 42 -11.61 20.67 6.15
C VAL A 42 -11.08 21.80 5.28
N GLY A 43 -11.17 21.65 3.96
CA GLY A 43 -10.79 22.63 2.95
C GLY A 43 -9.31 22.60 2.55
N SER A 44 -8.45 21.81 3.21
CA SER A 44 -7.07 21.61 2.76
C SER A 44 -6.99 20.57 1.66
N ARG A 45 -5.91 20.62 0.86
CA ARG A 45 -5.57 19.51 -0.03
C ARG A 45 -5.20 18.30 0.82
N LEU A 46 -5.61 17.11 0.37
CA LEU A 46 -5.35 15.85 1.08
C LEU A 46 -3.84 15.68 1.31
N ASN A 47 -3.04 15.83 0.25
CA ASN A 47 -1.58 15.68 0.30
C ASN A 47 -0.93 16.66 1.29
N ASP A 48 -1.28 17.94 1.22
CA ASP A 48 -0.70 18.98 2.09
C ASP A 48 -0.97 18.68 3.57
N GLU A 49 -2.17 18.19 3.88
CA GLU A 49 -2.53 17.84 5.26
C GLU A 49 -1.81 16.59 5.75
N LEU A 50 -1.65 15.57 4.89
CA LEU A 50 -0.84 14.39 5.22
C LEU A 50 0.62 14.78 5.48
N ILE A 51 1.21 15.60 4.62
CA ILE A 51 2.57 16.11 4.79
C ILE A 51 2.68 16.89 6.11
N ARG A 52 1.75 17.82 6.38
CA ARG A 52 1.73 18.62 7.61
C ARG A 52 1.65 17.75 8.86
N LEU A 53 0.82 16.71 8.85
CA LEU A 53 0.67 15.78 9.98
C LEU A 53 1.93 14.95 10.18
N THR A 54 2.55 14.45 9.11
CA THR A 54 3.86 13.78 9.15
C THR A 54 4.93 14.69 9.75
N THR A 55 5.04 15.94 9.28
CA THR A 55 5.98 16.93 9.82
C THR A 55 5.72 17.23 11.29
N SER A 56 4.46 17.23 11.75
CA SER A 56 4.14 17.46 13.16
C SER A 56 4.63 16.35 14.10
N LEU A 57 4.95 15.17 13.56
CA LEU A 57 5.63 14.08 14.28
C LEU A 57 7.16 14.22 14.29
N GLY A 58 7.72 15.25 13.65
CA GLY A 58 9.16 15.47 13.54
C GLY A 58 9.85 14.62 12.49
N THR A 59 9.12 14.14 11.48
CA THR A 59 9.65 13.34 10.36
C THR A 59 9.03 13.81 9.03
N ASP A 60 9.63 13.41 7.91
CA ASP A 60 9.09 13.60 6.56
C ASP A 60 8.61 12.27 5.93
N SER A 61 8.70 11.18 6.68
CA SER A 61 8.35 9.85 6.20
C SER A 61 7.34 9.15 7.08
N ALA A 62 6.27 8.64 6.47
CA ALA A 62 5.23 7.94 7.18
C ALA A 62 4.43 6.98 6.31
N SER A 63 3.78 6.02 6.96
CA SER A 63 2.67 5.28 6.38
C SER A 63 1.37 5.65 7.08
N VAL A 64 0.28 5.63 6.32
CA VAL A 64 -0.97 6.28 6.67
C VAL A 64 -2.13 5.32 6.42
N VAL A 65 -3.09 5.31 7.34
CA VAL A 65 -4.41 4.71 7.16
C VAL A 65 -5.46 5.82 7.24
N LEU A 66 -6.34 5.88 6.25
CA LEU A 66 -7.43 6.84 6.15
C LEU A 66 -8.79 6.14 6.27
N THR A 67 -9.70 6.71 7.05
CA THR A 67 -11.03 6.14 7.27
C THR A 67 -12.11 7.21 7.37
N GLY A 68 -13.26 6.94 6.75
CA GLY A 68 -14.44 7.79 6.85
C GLY A 68 -14.26 9.19 6.26
N GLY A 69 -15.28 10.01 6.42
CA GLY A 69 -15.29 11.39 5.96
C GLY A 69 -15.54 11.56 4.46
N VAL A 70 -15.36 12.80 4.00
CA VAL A 70 -15.69 13.25 2.65
C VAL A 70 -14.46 13.86 1.99
N LEU A 71 -14.30 13.61 0.69
CA LEU A 71 -13.41 14.35 -0.20
C LEU A 71 -14.25 15.07 -1.26
N THR A 72 -13.98 16.36 -1.47
CA THR A 72 -14.74 17.21 -2.39
C THR A 72 -13.89 18.42 -2.85
N PRO A 73 -13.43 18.46 -4.12
CA PRO A 73 -13.51 17.38 -5.12
C PRO A 73 -12.55 16.21 -4.79
N LEU A 74 -12.88 15.03 -5.31
CA LEU A 74 -11.98 13.87 -5.38
C LEU A 74 -11.41 13.77 -6.80
N HIS A 75 -10.09 13.83 -6.91
CA HIS A 75 -9.34 13.61 -8.15
C HIS A 75 -8.65 12.25 -8.09
N TYR A 76 -8.85 11.40 -9.10
CA TYR A 76 -8.33 10.03 -9.07
C TYR A 76 -8.14 9.44 -10.47
N CYS A 77 -7.48 8.29 -10.55
CA CYS A 77 -7.47 7.43 -11.73
C CYS A 77 -7.70 5.97 -11.34
N PHE A 78 -8.07 5.15 -12.33
CA PHE A 78 -8.09 3.70 -12.17
C PHE A 78 -6.77 3.10 -12.65
N PRO A 79 -6.39 1.92 -12.13
CA PRO A 79 -5.34 1.15 -12.77
C PRO A 79 -5.70 0.82 -14.22
N ALA A 80 -4.70 0.78 -15.09
CA ALA A 80 -4.87 0.48 -16.49
C ALA A 80 -3.77 -0.43 -17.02
N GLU A 81 -4.04 -1.04 -18.17
CA GLU A 81 -3.02 -1.75 -18.93
C GLU A 81 -1.88 -0.81 -19.32
N GLY A 82 -0.70 -1.40 -19.54
CA GLY A 82 0.47 -0.69 -20.03
C GLY A 82 0.29 -0.05 -21.41
N ASP A 83 1.17 0.89 -21.74
CA ASP A 83 1.18 1.66 -22.99
C ASP A 83 1.98 1.01 -24.13
N GLY A 84 2.33 -0.28 -23.99
CA GLY A 84 3.22 -1.01 -24.90
C GLY A 84 4.71 -0.79 -24.66
N HIS A 85 5.08 0.15 -23.79
CA HIS A 85 6.43 0.30 -23.25
C HIS A 85 6.52 -0.14 -21.80
N ARG A 86 5.54 0.26 -20.99
CA ARG A 86 5.37 -0.18 -19.60
C ARG A 86 4.35 -1.30 -19.52
N ALA A 87 4.45 -2.13 -18.49
CA ALA A 87 3.54 -3.25 -18.28
C ALA A 87 2.22 -2.85 -17.57
N ALA A 88 2.21 -1.68 -16.93
CA ALA A 88 1.11 -1.14 -16.14
C ALA A 88 1.09 0.39 -16.26
N TRP A 89 -0.10 0.99 -16.20
CA TRP A 89 -0.28 2.43 -16.24
C TRP A 89 -1.53 2.88 -15.46
N PHE A 90 -1.88 4.14 -15.62
CA PHE A 90 -3.08 4.76 -15.07
C PHE A 90 -4.06 5.13 -16.19
N SER A 91 -5.36 5.08 -15.90
CA SER A 91 -6.35 5.70 -16.78
C SER A 91 -6.17 7.22 -16.84
N ASP A 92 -6.92 7.88 -17.73
CA ASP A 92 -7.15 9.32 -17.63
C ASP A 92 -7.70 9.70 -16.25
N GLU A 93 -7.50 10.96 -15.86
CA GLU A 93 -8.03 11.52 -14.62
C GLU A 93 -9.56 11.54 -14.63
N HIS A 94 -10.13 11.19 -13.48
CA HIS A 94 -11.55 11.31 -13.16
C HIS A 94 -11.71 12.28 -12.00
N ILE A 95 -12.82 13.01 -12.00
CA ILE A 95 -13.18 13.94 -10.94
C ILE A 95 -14.57 13.57 -10.44
N SER A 96 -14.68 13.33 -9.13
CA SER A 96 -15.97 13.22 -8.45
C SER A 96 -16.20 14.46 -7.60
N SER A 97 -17.41 15.01 -7.68
CA SER A 97 -17.77 16.21 -6.90
C SER A 97 -17.82 15.91 -5.40
N HIS A 98 -18.13 14.66 -5.04
CA HIS A 98 -18.28 14.21 -3.67
C HIS A 98 -17.96 12.72 -3.55
N ALA A 99 -17.14 12.36 -2.56
CA ALA A 99 -16.77 10.98 -2.28
C ALA A 99 -16.75 10.70 -0.77
N HIS A 100 -17.56 9.74 -0.33
CA HIS A 100 -17.54 9.27 1.05
C HIS A 100 -16.51 8.16 1.21
N ILE A 101 -15.36 8.47 1.82
CA ILE A 101 -14.29 7.48 1.99
C ILE A 101 -14.78 6.37 2.92
N THR A 102 -14.45 5.13 2.56
CA THR A 102 -14.66 3.96 3.42
C THR A 102 -13.35 3.53 4.06
N ALA A 103 -12.28 3.39 3.28
CA ALA A 103 -10.94 3.07 3.76
C ALA A 103 -9.89 3.49 2.72
N GLY A 104 -8.66 3.65 3.16
CA GLY A 104 -7.51 3.65 2.27
C GLY A 104 -6.19 3.82 3.00
N SER A 105 -5.13 3.84 2.21
CA SER A 105 -3.76 3.94 2.73
C SER A 105 -2.98 4.96 1.92
N ALA A 106 -1.97 5.56 2.55
CA ALA A 106 -1.02 6.41 1.86
C ALA A 106 0.40 6.22 2.41
N THR A 107 1.38 6.57 1.61
CA THR A 107 2.78 6.73 2.02
C THR A 107 3.19 8.17 1.77
N VAL A 108 3.83 8.75 2.78
CA VAL A 108 4.44 10.06 2.74
C VAL A 108 5.96 9.85 2.77
N GLY A 109 6.65 10.52 1.86
CA GLY A 109 8.10 10.47 1.75
C GLY A 109 8.60 11.59 0.86
N LEU A 110 9.75 11.38 0.22
CA LEU A 110 10.36 12.36 -0.68
C LEU A 110 10.36 11.87 -2.14
N ARG A 111 10.32 12.81 -3.08
CA ARG A 111 10.68 12.62 -4.49
C ARG A 111 11.49 13.83 -4.92
N ASP A 112 12.68 13.59 -5.46
CA ASP A 112 13.60 14.66 -5.87
C ASP A 112 13.88 15.68 -4.74
N GLY A 113 13.89 15.21 -3.48
CA GLY A 113 14.10 16.03 -2.29
C GLY A 113 12.85 16.79 -1.79
N GLU A 114 11.72 16.70 -2.50
CA GLU A 114 10.47 17.38 -2.14
C GLU A 114 9.44 16.40 -1.55
N PRO A 115 8.57 16.84 -0.62
CA PRO A 115 7.52 16.00 -0.08
C PRO A 115 6.60 15.42 -1.17
N PHE A 116 6.40 14.10 -1.11
CA PHE A 116 5.58 13.36 -2.06
C PHE A 116 4.67 12.38 -1.33
N VAL A 117 3.46 12.19 -1.88
CA VAL A 117 2.44 11.31 -1.32
C VAL A 117 1.94 10.36 -2.39
N HIS A 118 1.88 9.08 -2.06
CA HIS A 118 1.24 8.02 -2.84
C HIS A 118 0.03 7.52 -2.05
N ALA A 119 -1.19 7.55 -2.61
CA ALA A 119 -2.40 7.21 -1.88
C ALA A 119 -3.41 6.43 -2.74
N HIS A 120 -3.96 5.36 -2.16
CA HIS A 120 -5.08 4.59 -2.72
C HIS A 120 -6.26 4.61 -1.76
N LEU A 121 -7.45 4.92 -2.25
CA LEU A 121 -8.66 4.99 -1.43
C LEU A 121 -9.80 4.18 -2.04
N SER A 122 -10.76 3.80 -1.18
CA SER A 122 -12.08 3.31 -1.55
C SER A 122 -13.16 4.23 -0.99
N TRP A 123 -14.18 4.51 -1.79
CA TRP A 123 -15.27 5.42 -1.43
C TRP A 123 -16.61 4.93 -1.97
N ASN A 124 -17.71 5.45 -1.42
CA ASN A 124 -19.01 5.39 -2.05
C ASN A 124 -19.16 6.59 -3.00
N ASP A 125 -19.48 6.31 -4.27
CA ASP A 125 -19.85 7.35 -5.23
C ASP A 125 -21.24 7.93 -4.93
N GLU A 126 -21.65 8.93 -5.72
CA GLU A 126 -22.94 9.62 -5.57
C GLU A 126 -24.16 8.68 -5.69
N LYS A 127 -23.99 7.49 -6.26
CA LYS A 127 -25.03 6.46 -6.40
C LYS A 127 -24.94 5.39 -5.31
N GLY A 128 -24.03 5.55 -4.34
CA GLY A 128 -23.78 4.59 -3.27
C GLY A 128 -23.00 3.34 -3.72
N LYS A 129 -22.40 3.35 -4.92
CA LYS A 129 -21.57 2.23 -5.38
C LYS A 129 -20.17 2.39 -4.79
N VAL A 130 -19.61 1.30 -4.26
CA VAL A 130 -18.22 1.28 -3.81
C VAL A 130 -17.28 1.34 -5.02
N ARG A 131 -16.41 2.34 -5.02
CA ARG A 131 -15.35 2.60 -6.01
C ARG A 131 -14.01 2.69 -5.31
N GLY A 132 -12.92 2.58 -6.07
CA GLY A 132 -11.56 2.76 -5.57
C GLY A 132 -10.62 3.24 -6.66
N GLY A 133 -9.43 3.69 -6.27
CA GLY A 133 -8.41 4.14 -7.21
C GLY A 133 -7.25 4.86 -6.54
N HIS A 134 -6.29 5.22 -7.38
CA HIS A 134 -5.17 6.09 -7.06
C HIS A 134 -5.61 7.54 -6.95
N ILE A 135 -5.15 8.25 -5.91
CA ILE A 135 -5.62 9.59 -5.60
C ILE A 135 -4.61 10.65 -6.02
N TRP A 136 -5.10 11.64 -6.76
CA TRP A 136 -4.29 12.75 -7.23
C TRP A 136 -4.17 13.88 -6.20
N PRO A 137 -3.03 14.61 -6.18
CA PRO A 137 -2.75 15.67 -5.21
C PRO A 137 -3.78 16.82 -5.16
N GLN A 138 -4.59 17.00 -6.20
CA GLN A 138 -5.61 18.04 -6.33
C GLN A 138 -6.83 17.78 -5.43
N THR A 139 -6.96 16.56 -4.88
CA THR A 139 -8.03 16.15 -3.98
C THR A 139 -8.10 17.01 -2.71
N VAL A 140 -9.31 17.39 -2.30
CA VAL A 140 -9.56 18.30 -1.17
C VAL A 140 -10.38 17.61 -0.07
N VAL A 141 -10.03 17.88 1.19
CA VAL A 141 -10.72 17.39 2.37
C VAL A 141 -12.08 18.10 2.54
N GLY A 142 -13.15 17.33 2.53
CA GLY A 142 -14.52 17.80 2.73
C GLY A 142 -15.00 17.69 4.18
N SER A 143 -16.29 17.97 4.38
CA SER A 143 -16.98 17.80 5.66
C SER A 143 -18.05 16.71 5.57
N PRO A 144 -18.13 15.76 6.53
CA PRO A 144 -17.22 15.59 7.67
C PRO A 144 -15.81 15.20 7.22
N ALA A 145 -14.79 15.68 7.95
CA ALA A 145 -13.40 15.37 7.65
C ALA A 145 -13.08 13.87 7.86
N PRO A 146 -12.22 13.27 7.02
CA PRO A 146 -11.65 11.95 7.29
C PRO A 146 -10.85 11.90 8.58
N GLU A 147 -10.79 10.70 9.16
CA GLU A 147 -9.85 10.37 10.22
C GLU A 147 -8.60 9.72 9.64
N VAL A 148 -7.46 10.03 10.23
CA VAL A 148 -6.17 9.49 9.82
C VAL A 148 -5.46 8.87 11.01
N LEU A 149 -4.88 7.68 10.80
CA LEU A 149 -3.88 7.06 11.66
C LEU A 149 -2.56 7.04 10.90
N LEU A 150 -1.55 7.72 11.44
CA LEU A 150 -0.27 7.94 10.78
C LEU A 150 0.85 7.34 11.62
N PHE A 151 1.78 6.63 10.97
CA PHE A 151 2.99 6.05 11.57
C PHE A 151 4.19 6.77 10.98
N GLY A 152 4.75 7.74 11.71
CA GLY A 152 5.92 8.52 11.30
C GLY A 152 7.21 7.83 11.71
N PHE A 153 8.13 7.64 10.76
CA PHE A 153 9.36 6.87 10.94
C PHE A 153 10.54 7.73 11.40
N ALA A 154 11.34 7.16 12.28
CA ALA A 154 12.44 7.83 12.97
C ALA A 154 13.77 7.82 12.20
N ASN A 155 14.19 6.63 11.78
CA ASN A 155 15.50 6.31 11.23
C ASN A 155 15.38 5.67 9.84
N THR A 156 14.24 5.87 9.19
CA THR A 156 13.95 5.32 7.87
C THR A 156 13.14 6.35 7.10
N GLN A 157 13.43 6.46 5.81
CA GLN A 157 12.76 7.36 4.90
C GLN A 157 12.24 6.59 3.70
N TRP A 158 11.04 6.95 3.26
CA TRP A 158 10.48 6.59 1.97
C TRP A 158 10.97 7.56 0.91
N GLU A 159 11.69 7.07 -0.10
CA GLU A 159 12.11 7.87 -1.24
C GLU A 159 11.57 7.28 -2.53
N SER A 160 10.97 8.14 -3.36
CA SER A 160 10.44 7.77 -4.66
C SER A 160 11.44 8.08 -5.75
N HIS A 161 11.89 7.02 -6.42
CA HIS A 161 12.85 7.08 -7.53
C HIS A 161 12.28 6.38 -8.76
N LEU A 162 12.82 6.70 -9.94
CA LEU A 162 12.55 5.93 -11.15
C LEU A 162 13.13 4.52 -10.96
N ASP A 163 12.26 3.52 -10.98
CA ASP A 163 12.67 2.13 -10.85
C ASP A 163 13.20 1.58 -12.17
N GLU A 164 14.38 0.96 -12.14
CA GLU A 164 15.03 0.46 -13.35
C GLU A 164 14.24 -0.68 -14.02
N GLU A 165 13.62 -1.57 -13.23
CA GLU A 165 12.87 -2.72 -13.75
C GLU A 165 11.57 -2.26 -14.41
N THR A 166 10.73 -1.54 -13.68
CA THR A 166 9.38 -1.16 -14.10
C THR A 166 9.32 0.11 -14.93
N THR A 167 10.36 0.96 -14.89
CA THR A 167 10.39 2.32 -15.48
C THR A 167 9.28 3.24 -14.98
N LEU A 168 8.76 2.93 -13.79
CA LEU A 168 7.78 3.71 -13.05
C LEU A 168 8.42 4.33 -11.81
N PRO A 169 7.95 5.50 -11.36
CA PRO A 169 8.39 6.01 -10.07
C PRO A 169 7.80 5.15 -8.94
N THR A 170 8.66 4.67 -8.04
CA THR A 170 8.25 3.78 -6.93
C THR A 170 8.93 4.21 -5.64
N PHE A 171 8.25 4.03 -4.50
CA PHE A 171 8.84 4.26 -3.19
C PHE A 171 9.71 3.08 -2.77
N SER A 172 10.93 3.38 -2.29
CA SER A 172 11.81 2.43 -1.60
C SER A 172 12.18 2.99 -0.23
N PRO A 173 12.22 2.15 0.82
CA PRO A 173 12.70 2.60 2.12
C PRO A 173 14.23 2.64 2.11
N SER A 174 14.81 3.64 2.76
CA SER A 174 16.25 3.80 2.99
C SER A 174 16.49 4.14 4.47
N ALA A 175 17.62 3.70 5.02
CA ALA A 175 18.01 4.12 6.37
C ALA A 175 18.44 5.59 6.35
N LEU A 176 17.97 6.38 7.30
CA LEU A 176 18.48 7.74 7.50
C LEU A 176 19.89 7.64 8.11
N VAL A 177 20.84 8.38 7.53
CA VAL A 177 22.15 8.57 8.16
C VAL A 177 21.95 9.43 9.40
N GLU A 178 22.24 8.89 10.59
CA GLU A 178 22.11 9.65 11.84
C GLU A 178 22.96 10.93 11.78
N GLY A 179 22.29 12.09 11.81
CA GLY A 179 22.93 13.36 12.09
C GLY A 179 23.18 13.51 13.60
N PRO A 180 24.24 14.21 14.04
CA PRO A 180 24.46 14.48 15.45
C PRO A 180 23.31 15.34 16.00
N GLY A 181 22.44 14.77 16.85
CA GLY A 181 21.41 15.50 17.60
C GLY A 181 19.94 15.11 17.36
N GLY A 182 19.66 14.01 16.65
CA GLY A 182 18.30 13.46 16.56
C GLY A 182 17.74 13.02 17.93
N PRO A 183 16.40 12.99 18.12
CA PRO A 183 15.81 12.50 19.36
C PRO A 183 16.27 11.06 19.66
N ALA A 184 16.45 10.75 20.95
CA ALA A 184 16.87 9.43 21.39
C ALA A 184 15.72 8.42 21.18
N TRP A 185 15.71 7.76 20.02
CA TRP A 185 14.79 6.66 19.73
C TRP A 185 15.19 5.42 20.54
N GLN A 186 14.20 4.72 21.11
CA GLN A 186 14.47 3.53 21.93
C GLN A 186 15.06 2.41 21.06
N ASN A 187 16.07 1.72 21.61
CA ASN A 187 16.94 0.75 20.93
C ASN A 187 16.27 -0.56 20.45
N ARG A 188 14.95 -0.61 20.31
CA ARG A 188 14.25 -1.78 19.75
C ARG A 188 13.39 -1.31 18.59
N ALA A 189 13.73 -1.74 17.38
CA ALA A 189 12.88 -1.53 16.22
C ALA A 189 11.58 -2.33 16.41
N GLU A 190 10.50 -1.64 16.79
CA GLU A 190 9.17 -2.23 16.95
C GLU A 190 8.39 -2.26 15.62
N PHE A 191 8.94 -1.63 14.59
CA PHE A 191 8.34 -1.54 13.26
C PHE A 191 9.31 -2.01 12.20
N ALA A 192 8.77 -2.44 11.07
CA ALA A 192 9.53 -2.71 9.86
C ALA A 192 8.76 -2.13 8.68
N VAL A 193 9.47 -1.45 7.79
CA VAL A 193 8.93 -1.01 6.51
C VAL A 193 9.61 -1.78 5.39
N ALA A 194 8.86 -2.10 4.35
CA ALA A 194 9.40 -2.86 3.24
C ALA A 194 8.83 -2.45 1.89
N ARG A 195 9.70 -2.46 0.88
CA ARG A 195 9.30 -2.49 -0.52
C ARG A 195 9.39 -3.92 -1.03
N ILE A 196 8.28 -4.40 -1.60
CA ILE A 196 8.19 -5.66 -2.31
C ILE A 196 8.17 -5.36 -3.81
N LEU A 197 9.06 -6.00 -4.57
CA LEU A 197 9.24 -5.78 -6.00
C LEU A 197 8.35 -6.73 -6.86
N PRO A 198 8.22 -6.51 -8.18
CA PRO A 198 7.36 -7.32 -9.05
C PRO A 198 7.50 -8.85 -8.94
N ASP A 199 6.41 -9.56 -9.23
CA ASP A 199 6.29 -11.03 -9.19
C ASP A 199 6.42 -11.70 -7.81
N GLU A 200 6.76 -10.98 -6.75
CA GLU A 200 6.80 -11.56 -5.40
C GLU A 200 5.38 -11.64 -4.82
N ASP A 201 5.06 -12.75 -4.16
CA ASP A 201 3.79 -12.92 -3.47
C ASP A 201 3.75 -12.09 -2.18
N ILE A 202 2.69 -11.33 -1.97
CA ILE A 202 2.60 -10.44 -0.80
C ILE A 202 2.43 -11.19 0.53
N THR A 203 1.86 -12.39 0.54
CA THR A 203 1.74 -13.18 1.78
C THR A 203 3.10 -13.70 2.21
N ASP A 204 3.87 -14.30 1.29
CA ASP A 204 5.27 -14.70 1.53
C ASP A 204 6.13 -13.50 1.95
N ALA A 205 6.01 -12.38 1.25
CA ALA A 205 6.80 -11.19 1.52
C ALA A 205 6.52 -10.58 2.91
N VAL A 206 5.27 -10.65 3.41
CA VAL A 206 4.94 -10.24 4.78
C VAL A 206 5.66 -11.12 5.81
N PHE A 207 5.69 -12.44 5.63
CA PHE A 207 6.44 -13.35 6.50
C PHE A 207 7.95 -13.10 6.46
N ARG A 208 8.51 -12.93 5.26
CA ARG A 208 9.94 -12.62 5.09
C ARG A 208 10.32 -11.29 5.72
N THR A 209 9.48 -10.26 5.57
CA THR A 209 9.67 -8.95 6.20
C THR A 209 9.72 -9.08 7.73
N ALA A 210 8.76 -9.79 8.32
CA ALA A 210 8.76 -10.03 9.76
C ALA A 210 10.00 -10.78 10.24
N ARG A 211 10.45 -11.81 9.50
CA ARG A 211 11.67 -12.56 9.84
C ARG A 211 12.93 -11.72 9.74
N GLU A 212 13.09 -10.94 8.66
CA GLU A 212 14.23 -10.04 8.48
C GLU A 212 14.28 -8.96 9.58
N ALA A 213 13.12 -8.54 10.08
CA ALA A 213 13.01 -7.63 11.23
C ALA A 213 13.12 -8.31 12.61
N GLY A 214 13.18 -9.64 12.68
CA GLY A 214 13.26 -10.39 13.92
C GLY A 214 11.95 -10.47 14.72
N PHE A 215 10.80 -10.32 14.05
CA PHE A 215 9.47 -10.38 14.67
C PHE A 215 8.93 -11.81 14.72
N ALA A 216 8.67 -12.31 15.92
CA ALA A 216 8.01 -13.59 16.13
C ALA A 216 6.51 -13.52 15.77
N GLN A 217 5.88 -12.39 16.08
CA GLN A 217 4.52 -12.05 15.69
C GLN A 217 4.50 -10.60 15.22
N ALA A 218 3.69 -10.33 14.20
CA ALA A 218 3.57 -8.99 13.65
C ALA A 218 2.14 -8.69 13.18
N LYS A 219 1.76 -7.41 13.19
CA LYS A 219 0.55 -6.92 12.52
C LYS A 219 0.91 -6.08 11.30
N VAL A 220 0.08 -6.15 10.26
CA VAL A 220 0.11 -5.19 9.16
C VAL A 220 -0.54 -3.89 9.64
N CYS A 221 0.21 -2.79 9.63
CA CYS A 221 -0.25 -1.47 10.06
C CYS A 221 -0.83 -0.66 8.90
N ALA A 222 -0.14 -0.67 7.76
CA ALA A 222 -0.51 0.02 6.54
C ALA A 222 0.13 -0.71 5.36
N ALA A 223 -0.57 -0.75 4.23
CA ALA A 223 -0.10 -1.40 3.03
C ALA A 223 -0.84 -0.87 1.79
N LEU A 224 -0.08 -0.55 0.75
CA LEU A 224 -0.62 -0.22 -0.58
C LEU A 224 0.39 -0.59 -1.67
N GLY A 225 -0.09 -0.68 -2.90
CA GLY A 225 0.74 -1.10 -4.04
C GLY A 225 -0.12 -1.66 -5.15
N SER A 226 0.48 -2.48 -6.01
CA SER A 226 -0.25 -3.13 -7.11
C SER A 226 0.02 -4.62 -7.20
N LEU A 227 -0.97 -5.38 -7.64
CA LEU A 227 -0.88 -6.81 -7.93
C LEU A 227 -1.11 -7.06 -9.43
N ILE A 228 -0.57 -8.16 -9.95
CA ILE A 228 -0.83 -8.59 -11.34
C ILE A 228 -2.32 -8.92 -11.53
N GLY A 229 -3.00 -9.22 -10.44
CA GLY A 229 -4.41 -9.53 -10.32
C GLY A 229 -4.58 -10.22 -8.96
N GLY A 230 -5.83 -10.49 -8.57
CA GLY A 230 -6.14 -10.94 -7.21
C GLY A 230 -6.71 -12.34 -7.17
N VAL A 231 -6.32 -13.12 -6.16
CA VAL A 231 -7.08 -14.30 -5.73
C VAL A 231 -7.44 -14.10 -4.26
N LEU A 232 -8.72 -13.86 -4.02
CA LEU A 232 -9.27 -13.55 -2.71
C LEU A 232 -10.24 -14.66 -2.29
N LEU A 233 -10.18 -15.06 -1.03
CA LEU A 233 -11.16 -15.94 -0.41
C LEU A 233 -12.17 -15.11 0.36
N ASP A 234 -13.45 -15.27 0.03
CA ASP A 234 -14.56 -14.80 0.85
C ASP A 234 -14.66 -15.71 2.08
N ASP A 235 -14.40 -15.17 3.27
CA ASP A 235 -14.32 -15.92 4.51
C ASP A 235 -15.69 -16.37 5.04
N GLU A 236 -16.76 -15.67 4.66
CA GLU A 236 -18.13 -16.03 5.01
C GLU A 236 -18.65 -17.18 4.15
N THR A 237 -18.40 -17.13 2.84
CA THR A 237 -18.94 -18.10 1.88
C THR A 237 -17.96 -19.22 1.51
N GLY A 238 -16.67 -19.05 1.82
CA GLY A 238 -15.60 -19.96 1.39
C GLY A 238 -15.32 -19.92 -0.12
N ARG A 239 -15.88 -18.95 -0.85
CA ARG A 239 -15.76 -18.85 -2.30
C ARG A 239 -14.52 -18.07 -2.71
N LEU A 240 -13.80 -18.60 -3.70
CA LEU A 240 -12.72 -17.87 -4.35
C LEU A 240 -13.28 -16.82 -5.32
N SER A 241 -12.73 -15.61 -5.24
CA SER A 241 -12.89 -14.53 -6.20
C SER A 241 -11.58 -14.31 -6.94
N PHE A 242 -11.68 -14.16 -8.26
CA PHE A 242 -10.55 -13.92 -9.13
C PHE A 242 -10.69 -12.54 -9.76
N VAL A 243 -9.69 -11.69 -9.57
CA VAL A 243 -9.68 -10.32 -10.07
C VAL A 243 -8.68 -10.23 -11.21
N GLU A 244 -9.17 -9.84 -12.38
CA GLU A 244 -8.36 -9.64 -13.58
C GLU A 244 -7.37 -8.48 -13.41
N GLY A 245 -6.21 -8.57 -14.05
CA GLY A 245 -5.29 -7.44 -14.22
C GLY A 245 -4.81 -7.32 -15.67
N PRO A 246 -3.57 -6.85 -15.93
CA PRO A 246 -2.54 -6.50 -14.97
C PRO A 246 -2.88 -5.27 -14.12
N ALA A 247 -2.13 -5.12 -13.03
CA ALA A 247 -2.05 -3.90 -12.21
C ALA A 247 -3.30 -3.53 -11.40
N THR A 248 -3.95 -4.48 -10.73
CA THR A 248 -4.94 -4.10 -9.70
C THR A 248 -4.26 -3.33 -8.57
N GLU A 249 -4.94 -2.36 -7.96
CA GLU A 249 -4.34 -1.53 -6.91
C GLU A 249 -4.86 -1.89 -5.54
N VAL A 250 -3.94 -2.16 -4.62
CA VAL A 250 -4.24 -2.51 -3.23
C VAL A 250 -4.46 -1.24 -2.43
N ILE A 251 -5.63 -1.16 -1.80
CA ILE A 251 -6.10 -0.02 -1.02
C ILE A 251 -5.70 -0.19 0.46
N SER A 252 -5.79 -1.42 0.95
CA SER A 252 -5.44 -1.77 2.32
C SER A 252 -5.19 -3.26 2.47
N VAL A 253 -4.24 -3.62 3.34
CA VAL A 253 -4.12 -4.97 3.90
C VAL A 253 -4.13 -4.86 5.42
N THR A 254 -4.89 -5.73 6.08
CA THR A 254 -4.98 -5.80 7.54
C THR A 254 -4.89 -7.25 8.00
N GLY A 255 -4.20 -7.49 9.09
CA GLY A 255 -4.11 -8.81 9.69
C GLY A 255 -2.86 -8.98 10.54
N THR A 256 -2.70 -10.18 11.06
CA THR A 256 -1.56 -10.59 11.89
C THR A 256 -0.92 -11.85 11.34
N ILE A 257 0.37 -11.98 11.58
CA ILE A 257 1.15 -13.16 11.24
C ILE A 257 1.92 -13.67 12.46
N ASP A 258 2.11 -14.99 12.50
CA ASP A 258 2.94 -15.68 13.50
C ASP A 258 4.03 -16.46 12.76
N THR A 259 5.29 -16.04 12.92
CA THR A 259 6.45 -16.68 12.30
C THR A 259 7.01 -17.83 13.14
N ALA A 260 6.61 -17.95 14.40
CA ALA A 260 7.18 -18.87 15.39
C ALA A 260 6.44 -20.22 15.47
N SER A 261 5.15 -20.27 15.11
CA SER A 261 4.29 -21.44 15.27
C SER A 261 4.64 -22.66 14.38
N GLY A 262 5.63 -22.55 13.49
CA GLY A 262 6.07 -23.64 12.60
C GLY A 262 5.14 -23.89 11.41
N SER A 263 3.92 -23.33 11.41
CA SER A 263 3.08 -23.14 10.24
C SER A 263 2.95 -21.65 9.94
N GLU A 264 3.18 -21.25 8.69
CA GLU A 264 2.93 -19.88 8.24
C GLU A 264 1.41 -19.65 8.17
N ASN A 265 0.82 -19.27 9.31
CA ASN A 265 -0.60 -18.91 9.36
C ASN A 265 -0.76 -17.39 9.30
N ALA A 266 -1.52 -16.94 8.31
CA ALA A 266 -1.78 -15.52 8.08
C ALA A 266 -3.25 -15.34 7.72
N ALA A 267 -3.96 -14.52 8.50
CA ALA A 267 -5.28 -14.02 8.15
C ALA A 267 -5.12 -12.59 7.65
N LEU A 268 -4.73 -12.43 6.38
CA LEU A 268 -4.52 -11.13 5.76
C LEU A 268 -5.73 -10.78 4.90
N TYR A 269 -6.55 -9.85 5.39
CA TYR A 269 -7.64 -9.28 4.62
C TYR A 269 -7.10 -8.18 3.71
N CYS A 270 -7.47 -8.24 2.44
CA CYS A 270 -7.08 -7.28 1.42
C CYS A 270 -8.31 -6.61 0.82
N SER A 271 -8.20 -5.31 0.55
CA SER A 271 -9.08 -4.59 -0.36
C SER A 271 -8.26 -4.08 -1.53
N LEU A 272 -8.72 -4.33 -2.74
CA LEU A 272 -8.08 -3.87 -3.98
C LEU A 272 -9.12 -3.38 -4.98
N VAL A 273 -8.69 -2.58 -5.95
CA VAL A 273 -9.52 -2.10 -7.06
C VAL A 273 -9.01 -2.61 -8.40
N ASP A 274 -9.96 -3.02 -9.24
CA ASP A 274 -9.68 -3.41 -10.63
C ASP A 274 -9.67 -2.19 -11.58
N ARG A 275 -9.30 -2.45 -12.83
CA ARG A 275 -9.26 -1.44 -13.90
C ARG A 275 -10.59 -0.77 -14.24
N HIS A 276 -11.70 -1.32 -13.75
CA HIS A 276 -13.04 -0.76 -13.94
C HIS A 276 -13.47 0.08 -12.72
N GLY A 277 -12.59 0.24 -11.73
CA GLY A 277 -12.88 0.96 -10.50
C GLY A 277 -13.79 0.18 -9.56
N THR A 278 -13.90 -1.14 -9.71
CA THR A 278 -14.67 -2.00 -8.80
C THR A 278 -13.76 -2.49 -7.68
N VAL A 279 -14.21 -2.31 -6.44
CA VAL A 279 -13.47 -2.74 -5.26
C VAL A 279 -13.83 -4.19 -4.92
N HIS A 280 -12.79 -5.00 -4.72
CA HIS A 280 -12.87 -6.39 -4.30
C HIS A 280 -12.25 -6.53 -2.91
N LYS A 281 -12.83 -7.41 -2.08
CA LYS A 281 -12.39 -7.65 -0.70
C LYS A 281 -12.39 -9.13 -0.39
N GLY A 282 -11.46 -9.56 0.45
CA GLY A 282 -11.40 -10.92 0.96
C GLY A 282 -10.04 -11.25 1.58
N LEU A 283 -9.89 -12.46 2.07
CA LEU A 283 -8.62 -13.00 2.53
C LEU A 283 -7.68 -13.27 1.35
N LEU A 284 -6.41 -12.91 1.49
CA LEU A 284 -5.39 -13.27 0.53
C LEU A 284 -5.17 -14.78 0.54
N VAL A 285 -5.26 -15.41 -0.62
CA VAL A 285 -4.81 -16.79 -0.78
C VAL A 285 -3.27 -16.79 -0.83
N PRO A 286 -2.57 -17.50 0.06
CA PRO A 286 -1.10 -17.53 0.07
C PRO A 286 -0.50 -18.03 -1.25
N GLY A 287 0.53 -17.34 -1.74
CA GLY A 287 1.19 -17.71 -3.01
C GLY A 287 0.41 -17.31 -4.27
N GLU A 288 -0.72 -16.61 -4.14
CA GLU A 288 -1.62 -16.28 -5.25
C GLU A 288 -1.76 -14.78 -5.53
N ASN A 289 -0.97 -13.92 -4.92
CA ASN A 289 -1.12 -12.47 -5.06
C ASN A 289 0.26 -11.82 -5.33
N PRO A 290 0.85 -12.05 -6.53
CA PRO A 290 2.11 -11.45 -6.92
C PRO A 290 1.98 -9.95 -7.21
N VAL A 291 2.97 -9.19 -6.78
CA VAL A 291 3.09 -7.75 -7.02
C VAL A 291 3.22 -7.45 -8.53
N ALA A 292 2.48 -6.44 -9.01
CA ALA A 292 2.62 -5.96 -10.38
C ALA A 292 3.81 -5.01 -10.52
N VAL A 293 3.81 -3.87 -9.82
CA VAL A 293 4.85 -2.83 -9.97
C VAL A 293 5.67 -2.68 -8.69
N THR A 294 5.00 -2.43 -7.57
CA THR A 294 5.64 -2.24 -6.27
C THR A 294 4.59 -2.43 -5.19
N PHE A 295 5.03 -2.72 -3.98
CA PHE A 295 4.18 -2.77 -2.81
C PHE A 295 4.93 -2.23 -1.60
N GLU A 296 4.26 -1.35 -0.87
CA GLU A 296 4.76 -0.66 0.30
C GLU A 296 4.07 -1.28 1.53
N LEU A 297 4.86 -1.74 2.49
CA LEU A 297 4.39 -2.48 3.65
C LEU A 297 4.93 -1.85 4.93
N THR A 298 4.07 -1.70 5.93
CA THR A 298 4.48 -1.41 7.32
C THR A 298 3.98 -2.49 8.26
N LEU A 299 4.89 -3.11 8.99
CA LEU A 299 4.62 -4.06 10.06
C LEU A 299 4.96 -3.44 11.42
N ALA A 300 4.24 -3.88 12.45
CA ALA A 300 4.63 -3.69 13.84
C ALA A 300 4.74 -5.05 14.54
N ALA A 301 5.75 -5.20 15.41
CA ALA A 301 5.87 -6.35 16.29
C ALA A 301 4.68 -6.43 17.26
N LEU A 302 4.35 -7.66 17.68
CA LEU A 302 3.36 -7.95 18.72
C LEU A 302 4.01 -8.52 19.98
#